data_AF-A0A954XA67-F1
#
_entry.id   AF-A0A954XA67-F1
#
_cell.length_a   1.000
_cell.length_b   1.000
_cell.length_c   1.000
_cell.angle_alpha   90.00
_cell.angle_beta   90.00
_cell.angle_gamma   90.00
#
_symmetry.space_group_name_H-M   'P 1'
#
loop_
_entity.id
_entity.type
_entity.pdbx_description
1 polymer ?
#
loop_
_entity_poly.entity_id
_entity_poly.type
_entity_poly.pdbx_seq_one_letter_code
_entity_poly.pdbx_strand_id
1 'polypeptide(L)' 'MTIYLVATLARYVLVEAESETEARRLGQPALHELYADVRERLGKDVPIEIRTIREATQDEIDLWNWHHKMLAAESKR' A
#
# COMPACT_ATOMS: atom_id res chain seq x y z
N MET A 1 -0.44 0.81 -17.20
CA MET A 1 -0.38 0.93 -15.73
C MET A 1 -0.37 -0.47 -15.14
N THR A 2 0.59 -0.75 -14.28
CA THR A 2 0.78 -2.04 -13.61
C THR A 2 0.56 -1.85 -12.11
N ILE A 3 0.01 -2.86 -11.43
CA ILE A 3 -0.11 -2.86 -9.98
C ILE A 3 1.21 -3.32 -9.38
N TYR A 4 1.79 -2.48 -8.53
CA TYR A 4 3.01 -2.80 -7.78
C TYR A 4 2.69 -3.00 -6.32
N LEU A 5 3.31 -4.03 -5.74
CA LEU A 5 3.40 -4.21 -4.30
C LEU A 5 4.60 -3.43 -3.78
N VAL A 6 4.34 -2.52 -2.84
CA VAL A 6 5.35 -1.73 -2.14
C VAL A 6 5.30 -2.09 -0.67
N ALA A 7 6.34 -2.76 -0.19
CA ALA A 7 6.35 -3.34 1.15
C ALA A 7 7.54 -2.89 2.00
N THR A 8 7.22 -2.69 3.27
CA THR A 8 8.16 -2.65 4.39
C THR A 8 8.29 -4.05 4.99
N LEU A 9 9.02 -4.17 6.11
CA LEU A 9 9.09 -5.43 6.85
C LEU A 9 7.72 -5.92 7.37
N ALA A 10 6.83 -5.01 7.79
CA ALA A 10 5.62 -5.39 8.52
C ALA A 10 4.32 -5.04 7.78
N ARG A 11 4.37 -4.16 6.78
CA ARG A 11 3.18 -3.66 6.08
C ARG A 11 3.47 -3.43 4.60
N TYR A 12 2.44 -3.57 3.77
CA TYR A 12 2.52 -3.33 2.33
C TYR A 12 1.30 -2.56 1.84
N VAL A 13 1.45 -1.93 0.68
CA VAL A 13 0.38 -1.30 -0.09
C VAL A 13 0.49 -1.73 -1.54
N LEU A 14 -0.64 -1.72 -2.26
CA LEU A 14 -0.66 -1.85 -3.71
C LEU A 14 -0.90 -0.48 -4.34
N VAL A 15 -0.15 -0.17 -5.40
CA VAL A 15 -0.27 1.10 -6.14
C VAL A 15 -0.23 0.85 -7.64
N GLU A 16 -1.01 1.62 -8.39
CA GLU A 16 -0.89 1.69 -9.85
C GLU A 16 0.31 2.58 -10.21
N ALA A 17 1.25 2.08 -11.00
CA ALA A 17 2.43 2.82 -11.45
C ALA A 17 2.93 2.33 -12.82
N GLU A 18 3.80 3.12 -13.46
CA GLU A 18 4.46 2.75 -14.72
C GLU A 18 5.86 2.16 -14.52
N SER A 19 6.43 2.29 -13.32
CA SER A 19 7.75 1.76 -12.97
C SER A 19 7.90 1.53 -11.47
N GLU A 20 8.91 0.76 -11.05
CA GLU A 20 9.23 0.58 -9.63
C GLU A 20 9.61 1.90 -8.93
N THR A 21 10.30 2.81 -9.63
CA THR A 21 10.65 4.13 -9.10
C THR A 21 9.41 4.96 -8.80
N GLU A 22 8.43 4.93 -9.72
CA GLU A 22 7.16 5.59 -9.50
C GLU A 22 6.34 4.90 -8.40
N ALA A 23 6.30 3.56 -8.40
CA ALA A 23 5.65 2.79 -7.35
C ALA A 23 6.21 3.15 -5.96
N ARG A 24 7.54 3.31 -5.83
CA ARG A 24 8.17 3.78 -4.58
C ARG A 24 7.63 5.14 -4.15
N ARG A 25 7.61 6.09 -5.09
CA ARG A 25 7.16 7.47 -4.84
C ARG A 25 5.70 7.52 -4.40
N LEU A 26 4.85 6.71 -5.02
CA LEU A 26 3.41 6.63 -4.72
C LEU A 26 3.12 5.82 -3.45
N GLY A 27 3.87 4.75 -3.20
CA GLY A 27 3.67 3.88 -2.04
C GLY A 27 4.15 4.49 -0.73
N GLN A 28 5.17 5.35 -0.75
CA GLN A 28 5.70 6.02 0.45
C GLN A 28 4.61 6.76 1.27
N PRO A 29 3.81 7.70 0.71
CA PRO A 29 2.77 8.38 1.46
C PRO A 29 1.67 7.42 1.96
N ALA A 30 1.26 6.44 1.16
CA ALA A 30 0.27 5.43 1.56
C ALA A 30 0.75 4.57 2.74
N LEU A 31 2.02 4.20 2.75
CA LEU A 31 2.63 3.52 3.90
C LEU A 31 2.69 4.45 5.12
N HIS A 32 2.98 5.74 4.95
CA HIS A 32 2.95 6.70 6.07
C HIS A 32 1.58 6.81 6.72
N GLU A 33 0.51 6.83 5.93
CA GLU A 33 -0.87 6.81 6.43
C GLU A 33 -1.17 5.50 7.14
N LEU A 34 -0.79 4.37 6.54
CA LEU A 34 -0.99 3.07 7.15
C LEU A 34 -0.26 2.95 8.50
N TYR A 35 0.89 3.60 8.67
CA TYR A 35 1.67 3.69 9.92
C TYR A 35 1.22 4.78 10.90
N ALA A 36 0.13 5.49 10.66
CA ALA A 36 -0.34 6.58 11.53
C ALA A 36 -0.59 6.10 12.98
N ASP A 37 -1.20 4.93 13.16
CA ASP A 37 -1.48 4.30 14.46
C ASP A 37 -0.20 3.99 15.27
N VAL A 38 0.81 3.45 14.60
CA VAL A 38 2.10 3.11 15.21
C VAL A 38 2.87 4.39 15.56
N ARG A 39 2.82 5.40 14.69
CA ARG A 39 3.48 6.69 14.90
C ARG A 39 2.82 7.51 16.02
N GLU A 40 1.51 7.38 16.22
CA GLU A 40 0.82 7.96 17.36
C GLU A 40 1.30 7.33 18.68
N ARG A 41 1.50 6.01 18.70
CA ARG A 41 1.89 5.27 19.90
C ARG A 41 3.37 5.34 20.24
N LEU A 42 4.25 5.30 19.25
CA LEU A 42 5.71 5.18 19.44
C LEU A 42 6.47 6.49 19.12
N GLY A 43 5.78 7.51 18.66
CA GLY A 43 6.38 8.78 18.22
C GLY A 43 6.56 8.87 16.70
N LYS A 44 6.69 10.11 16.22
CA LYS A 44 6.65 10.46 14.78
C LYS A 44 7.80 9.89 13.95
N ASP A 45 8.87 9.44 14.61
CA ASP A 45 10.16 9.04 14.02
C ASP A 45 10.25 7.55 13.67
N VAL A 46 9.15 6.79 13.66
CA VAL A 46 9.20 5.40 13.18
C VAL A 46 9.65 5.40 11.71
N PRO A 47 10.85 4.87 11.39
CA PRO A 47 11.36 4.91 10.02
C PRO A 47 10.56 3.93 9.16
N ILE A 48 10.07 4.40 8.02
CA ILE A 48 9.39 3.58 7.02
C ILE A 48 10.41 3.21 5.94
N GLU A 49 11.04 2.06 6.13
CA GLU A 49 11.99 1.50 5.17
C GLU A 49 11.26 0.58 4.18
N ILE A 50 11.15 1.02 2.92
CA ILE A 50 10.66 0.17 1.82
C ILE A 50 11.75 -0.82 1.45
N ARG A 51 11.44 -2.11 1.65
CA ARG A 51 12.35 -3.24 1.42
C ARG A 51 12.08 -4.00 0.13
N THR A 52 10.83 -3.96 -0.34
CA THR A 52 10.42 -4.70 -1.54
C THR A 52 9.54 -3.82 -2.40
N ILE A 53 9.87 -3.79 -3.69
CA ILE A 53 9.03 -3.25 -4.76
C ILE A 53 9.05 -4.30 -5.85
N ARG A 54 7.86 -4.75 -6.27
CA ARG A 54 7.70 -5.67 -7.38
C ARG A 54 6.30 -5.54 -7.95
N GLU A 55 6.09 -6.06 -9.15
CA GLU A 55 4.73 -6.25 -9.65
C GLU A 55 3.93 -7.14 -8.69
N ALA A 56 2.67 -6.77 -8.48
CA ALA A 56 1.75 -7.53 -7.66
C ALA A 56 1.38 -8.84 -8.38
N THR A 57 1.19 -9.91 -7.61
CA THR A 57 0.70 -11.17 -8.16
C THR A 57 -0.79 -11.03 -8.50
N GLN A 58 -1.30 -11.94 -9.35
CA GLN A 58 -2.72 -11.94 -9.68
C GLN A 58 -3.62 -12.09 -8.44
N ASP A 59 -3.23 -12.94 -7.49
CA ASP A 59 -3.98 -13.13 -6.24
C ASP A 59 -4.04 -11.85 -5.39
N GLU A 60 -2.94 -11.09 -5.32
CA GLU A 60 -2.88 -9.80 -4.62
C GLU A 60 -3.80 -8.76 -5.28
N ILE A 61 -3.80 -8.73 -6.62
CA ILE A 61 -4.67 -7.86 -7.42
C ILE A 61 -6.15 -8.23 -7.23
N ASP A 62 -6.47 -9.52 -7.22
CA ASP A 62 -7.84 -10.00 -7.05
C ASP A 62 -8.39 -9.66 -5.67
N LEU A 63 -7.59 -9.83 -4.62
CA LEU A 63 -7.95 -9.44 -3.26
C LEU A 63 -8.17 -7.93 -3.15
N TRP A 64 -7.30 -7.13 -3.77
CA TRP A 64 -7.42 -5.67 -3.80
C TRP A 64 -8.69 -5.21 -4.50
N ASN A 65 -8.98 -5.78 -5.67
CA ASN A 65 -10.23 -5.52 -6.41
C ASN A 65 -11.47 -5.92 -5.60
N TRP A 66 -11.42 -7.06 -4.91
CA TRP A 66 -12.51 -7.48 -4.04
C TRP A 66 -12.74 -6.49 -2.90
N HIS A 67 -11.67 -6.03 -2.23
CA HIS A 67 -11.76 -5.05 -1.16
C HIS A 67 -12.43 -3.75 -1.63
N HIS A 68 -12.03 -3.21 -2.79
CA HIS A 68 -12.66 -2.03 -3.36
C HIS A 68 -14.15 -2.23 -3.72
N LYS A 69 -14.52 -3.42 -4.21
CA LYS A 69 -15.94 -3.75 -4.45
C LYS A 69 -16.74 -3.75 -3.14
N MET A 70 -16.16 -4.25 -2.04
CA MET A 70 -16.82 -4.24 -0.73
C MET A 70 -16.97 -2.83 -0.17
N LEU A 71 -15.92 -2.00 -0.21
CA LEU A 71 -16.01 -0.59 0.19
C LEU A 71 -17.09 0.18 -0.59
N ALA A 72 -17.18 -0.05 -1.90
CA ALA A 72 -18.19 0.57 -2.76
C ALA A 72 -19.62 0.09 -2.45
N ALA A 73 -19.78 -1.15 -1.97
CA ALA A 73 -21.07 -1.68 -1.55
C ALA A 73 -21.49 -1.12 -0.17
N GLU A 74 -20.55 -0.99 0.77
CA GLU A 74 -20.80 -0.42 2.10
C GLU A 74 -21.14 1.08 2.03
N SER A 75 -20.43 1.83 1.19
CA SER A 75 -20.67 3.28 1.01
C SER A 75 -22.03 3.63 0.40
N LYS A 76 -22.76 2.65 -0.14
CA LYS A 76 -24.11 2.82 -0.72
C LYS A 76 -25.24 2.58 0.28
N ARG A 77 -24.91 2.23 1.53
CA ARG A 77 -25.85 1.89 2.58
C ARG A 77 -26.04 3.04 3.55
#